data_AF-A0A0D2LKG0-F1
#
_entry.id   AF-A0A0D2LKG0-F1
#
_cell.length_a   1.000
_cell.length_b   1.000
_cell.length_c   1.000
_cell.angle_alpha   90.00
_cell.angle_beta   90.00
_cell.angle_gamma   90.00
#
_symmetry.space_group_name_H-M   'P 1'
#
loop_
_entity.id
_entity.type
_entity.pdbx_description
1 polymer ?
#
loop_
_entity_poly.entity_id
_entity_poly.type
_entity_poly.pdbx_seq_one_letter_code
_entity_poly.pdbx_strand_id
1 'polypeptide(L)'
;MELDAARPPQMRSLSSLLTPHYILLVNGRLAMMSMVGGVGGELLLRKPFAALLLLAPPAVLGLMVLLSVASIIPFMLGEEEGDEVFGPFTPAAEALNGKVAMAALIATFAIEAAKGSPIF
;
A
#
# COMPACT_ATOMS: atom_id res chain seq x y z
N MET A 1 -36.15 -14.71 -15.78
CA MET A 1 -35.06 -15.22 -14.93
C MET A 1 -33.85 -15.32 -15.84
N GLU A 2 -33.30 -14.16 -16.20
CA GLU A 2 -32.07 -14.08 -16.99
C GLU A 2 -30.94 -14.42 -16.03
N LEU A 3 -30.33 -15.58 -16.23
CA LEU A 3 -29.08 -15.92 -15.56
C LEU A 3 -28.05 -14.92 -16.06
N ASP A 4 -27.70 -13.98 -15.18
CA ASP A 4 -26.57 -13.08 -15.36
C ASP A 4 -25.33 -13.95 -15.53
N ALA A 5 -24.92 -14.13 -16.78
CA ALA A 5 -23.76 -14.90 -17.15
C ALA A 5 -22.55 -14.15 -16.60
N ALA A 6 -22.03 -14.59 -15.45
CA ALA A 6 -20.79 -14.10 -14.88
C ALA A 6 -19.75 -13.99 -16.00
N ARG A 7 -19.38 -12.76 -16.35
CA ARG A 7 -18.35 -12.52 -17.37
C ARG A 7 -17.11 -13.30 -16.92
N PRO A 8 -16.49 -14.11 -17.79
CA PRO A 8 -15.26 -14.78 -17.42
C PRO A 8 -14.22 -13.72 -17.01
N PRO A 9 -13.39 -13.97 -15.99
CA PRO A 9 -12.35 -13.04 -15.57
C PRO A 9 -11.44 -12.76 -16.77
N GLN A 10 -11.61 -11.59 -17.38
CA GLN A 10 -10.74 -11.15 -18.45
C GLN A 10 -9.47 -10.62 -17.82
N MET A 11 -8.37 -11.31 -18.11
CA MET A 11 -7.03 -10.85 -17.74
C MET A 11 -6.84 -9.43 -18.27
N ARG A 12 -6.70 -8.48 -17.35
CA ARG A 12 -6.49 -7.08 -17.72
C ARG A 12 -5.07 -6.90 -18.26
N SER A 13 -4.94 -6.11 -19.32
CA SER A 13 -3.64 -5.73 -19.88
C SER A 13 -2.80 -4.99 -18.85
N LEU A 14 -1.47 -5.18 -18.86
CA LEU A 14 -0.53 -4.41 -18.02
C LEU A 14 -0.71 -2.89 -18.14
N SER A 15 -1.17 -2.41 -19.30
CA SER A 15 -1.47 -0.98 -19.50
C SER A 15 -2.58 -0.47 -18.58
N SER A 16 -3.49 -1.33 -18.08
CA SER A 16 -4.51 -0.92 -17.13
C SER A 16 -3.90 -0.52 -15.79
N LEU A 17 -2.80 -1.14 -15.37
CA LEU A 17 -2.11 -0.82 -14.10
C LEU A 17 -1.58 0.61 -14.06
N LEU A 18 -1.34 1.22 -15.23
CA LEU A 18 -0.88 2.60 -15.35
C LEU A 18 -2.01 3.63 -15.28
N THR A 19 -3.27 3.20 -15.13
CA THR A 19 -4.36 4.16 -14.94
C THR A 19 -4.22 4.84 -13.57
N PRO A 20 -4.59 6.14 -13.47
CA PRO A 20 -4.39 6.91 -12.24
C PRO A 20 -5.02 6.27 -11.00
N HIS A 21 -6.13 5.56 -11.18
CA HIS A 21 -6.84 4.89 -10.09
C HIS A 21 -6.04 3.74 -9.48
N TYR A 22 -5.52 2.79 -10.28
CA TYR A 22 -4.76 1.67 -9.74
C TYR A 22 -3.40 2.08 -9.20
N ILE A 23 -2.73 3.05 -9.84
CA ILE A 23 -1.47 3.60 -9.32
C ILE A 23 -1.67 4.13 -7.90
N LEU A 24 -2.73 4.93 -7.70
CA LEU A 24 -3.03 5.51 -6.40
C LEU A 24 -3.31 4.44 -5.35
N LEU A 25 -4.02 3.38 -5.73
CA LEU A 25 -4.44 2.34 -4.80
C LEU A 25 -3.26 1.45 -4.36
N VAL A 26 -2.45 0.99 -5.31
CA VAL A 26 -1.25 0.18 -5.02
C VAL A 26 -0.27 0.97 -4.16
N ASN A 27 0.05 2.20 -4.57
CA ASN A 27 0.94 3.05 -3.78
C ASN A 27 0.34 3.37 -2.41
N GLY A 28 -0.98 3.49 -2.31
CA GLY A 28 -1.69 3.76 -1.06
C GLY A 28 -1.53 2.61 -0.07
N ARG A 29 -1.74 1.37 -0.54
CA ARG A 29 -1.51 0.15 0.24
C ARG A 29 -0.05 0.02 0.69
N LEU A 30 0.90 0.28 -0.21
CA LEU A 30 2.33 0.28 0.13
C LEU A 30 2.65 1.32 1.22
N ALA A 31 2.16 2.54 1.07
CA ALA A 31 2.37 3.60 2.06
C ALA A 31 1.74 3.25 3.42
N MET A 32 0.55 2.65 3.44
CA MET A 32 -0.09 2.18 4.68
C MET A 32 0.75 1.10 5.36
N MET A 33 1.26 0.11 4.62
CA MET A 33 2.15 -0.92 5.15
C MET A 33 3.46 -0.33 5.69
N SER A 34 4.05 0.63 4.97
CA SER A 34 5.26 1.34 5.42
C SER A 34 5.03 2.16 6.67
N MET A 35 3.87 2.83 6.81
CA MET A 35 3.56 3.59 8.01
C MET A 35 3.36 2.67 9.23
N VAL A 36 2.60 1.59 9.09
CA VAL A 36 2.39 0.63 10.20
C VAL A 36 3.72 -0.02 10.59
N GLY A 37 4.48 -0.52 9.62
CA GLY A 37 5.77 -1.17 9.86
C GLY A 37 6.83 -0.20 10.38
N GLY A 38 6.87 1.02 9.84
CA GLY A 38 7.84 2.04 10.20
C GLY A 38 7.59 2.62 11.58
N VAL A 39 6.33 2.98 11.92
CA VAL A 39 5.97 3.42 13.28
C VAL A 39 6.28 2.33 14.30
N GLY A 40 5.92 1.07 14.01
CA GLY A 40 6.28 -0.05 14.87
C GLY A 40 7.80 -0.23 15.01
N GLY A 41 8.53 -0.11 13.92
CA GLY A 41 9.99 -0.18 13.90
C GLY A 41 10.66 0.93 14.70
N GLU A 42 10.20 2.19 14.58
CA GLU A 42 10.73 3.31 15.33
C GLU A 42 10.48 3.13 16.83
N LEU A 43 9.25 2.78 17.22
CA LEU A 43 8.90 2.60 18.64
C LEU A 43 9.74 1.50 19.32
N LEU A 44 10.05 0.43 18.59
CA LEU A 44 10.80 -0.70 19.12
C LEU A 44 12.31 -0.50 19.08
N LEU A 45 12.83 0.08 17.99
CA LEU A 45 14.27 0.13 17.72
C LEU A 45 14.88 1.51 17.93
N ARG A 46 14.05 2.56 18.10
CA ARG A 46 14.45 3.96 18.29
C ARG A 46 15.43 4.46 17.23
N LYS A 47 15.23 4.02 15.99
CA LYS A 47 16.01 4.41 14.82
C LYS A 47 15.09 5.08 13.81
N PRO A 48 15.58 6.11 13.08
CA PRO A 48 14.78 6.80 12.06
C PRO A 48 14.36 5.85 10.94
N PHE A 49 13.26 6.13 10.23
CA PHE A 49 12.76 5.36 9.08
C PHE A 49 13.86 5.02 8.07
N ALA A 50 14.72 5.98 7.74
CA ALA A 50 15.82 5.76 6.81
C ALA A 50 16.82 4.70 7.32
N ALA A 51 17.12 4.71 8.62
CA ALA A 51 17.99 3.71 9.22
C ALA A 51 17.31 2.35 9.31
N LEU A 52 16.02 2.29 9.60
CA LEU A 52 15.27 1.03 9.59
C LEU A 52 15.33 0.34 8.22
N LEU A 53 15.23 1.10 7.14
CA LEU A 53 15.32 0.56 5.79
C LEU A 53 16.73 0.07 5.46
N LEU A 54 17.77 0.83 5.82
CA LEU A 54 19.17 0.47 5.56
C LEU A 54 19.65 -0.72 6.39
N LEU A 55 19.13 -0.87 7.60
CA LEU A 55 19.46 -1.98 8.50
C LEU A 55 18.47 -3.14 8.41
N ALA A 56 17.50 -3.08 7.50
CA ALA A 56 16.50 -4.13 7.34
C ALA A 56 17.18 -5.45 6.97
N PRO A 57 16.90 -6.56 7.71
CA PRO A 57 17.38 -7.88 7.32
C PRO A 57 16.96 -8.20 5.88
N PRO A 58 17.78 -8.92 5.09
CA PRO A 58 17.45 -9.26 3.70
C PRO A 58 16.09 -9.95 3.54
N ALA A 59 15.67 -10.74 4.54
CA ALA A 59 14.36 -11.39 4.57
C ALA A 59 13.20 -10.38 4.62
N VAL A 60 13.35 -9.27 5.35
CA VAL A 60 12.34 -8.21 5.45
C VAL A 60 12.22 -7.48 4.12
N LEU A 61 13.34 -7.15 3.48
CA LEU A 61 13.35 -6.54 2.14
C LEU A 61 12.72 -7.48 1.10
N GLY A 62 13.05 -8.78 1.15
CA GLY A 62 12.43 -9.79 0.30
C GLY A 62 10.92 -9.88 0.50
N LEU A 63 10.45 -9.84 1.75
CA LEU A 63 9.02 -9.83 2.07
C LEU A 63 8.32 -8.56 1.55
N MET A 64 8.95 -7.39 1.68
CA MET A 64 8.40 -6.13 1.14
C MET A 64 8.23 -6.20 -0.38
N VAL A 65 9.24 -6.68 -1.10
CA VAL A 65 9.15 -6.86 -2.56
C VAL A 65 8.07 -7.89 -2.91
N LEU A 66 8.04 -9.02 -2.20
CA LEU A 66 7.05 -10.08 -2.43
C LEU A 66 5.62 -9.57 -2.23
N LEU A 67 5.35 -8.87 -1.13
CA LEU A 67 4.04 -8.29 -0.85
C LEU A 67 3.66 -7.20 -1.86
N SER A 68 4.63 -6.41 -2.31
CA SER A 68 4.41 -5.39 -3.35
C SER A 68 3.98 -6.02 -4.67
N VAL A 69 4.66 -7.10 -5.08
CA VAL A 69 4.29 -7.85 -6.30
C VAL A 69 2.97 -8.59 -6.11
N ALA A 70 2.75 -9.20 -4.95
CA ALA A 70 1.50 -9.90 -4.63
C ALA A 70 0.28 -8.97 -4.67
N SER A 71 0.43 -7.71 -4.26
CA SER A 71 -0.63 -6.70 -4.36
C SER A 71 -1.10 -6.43 -5.79
N ILE A 72 -0.33 -6.81 -6.82
CA ILE A 72 -0.70 -6.59 -8.23
C ILE A 72 -1.64 -7.69 -8.75
N ILE A 73 -1.55 -8.90 -8.18
CA ILE A 73 -2.30 -10.10 -8.59
C ILE A 73 -3.82 -9.86 -8.67
N PRO A 74 -4.52 -9.31 -7.66
CA PRO A 74 -5.98 -9.13 -7.74
C PRO A 74 -6.42 -8.26 -8.92
N PHE A 75 -5.61 -7.27 -9.32
CA PHE A 75 -5.92 -6.45 -10.50
C PHE A 75 -5.79 -7.23 -11.81
N MET A 76 -4.82 -8.13 -11.91
CA MET A 76 -4.63 -8.97 -13.10
C MET A 76 -5.78 -9.96 -13.27
N LEU A 77 -6.34 -10.44 -12.17
CA LEU A 77 -7.50 -11.33 -12.15
C LEU A 77 -8.82 -10.62 -12.50
N GLY A 78 -8.79 -9.29 -12.61
CA GLY A 78 -9.98 -8.51 -12.97
C GLY A 78 -11.06 -8.56 -11.90
N GLU A 79 -10.71 -8.89 -10.66
CA GLU A 79 -11.57 -8.67 -9.50
C GLU A 79 -11.84 -7.17 -9.43
N GLU A 80 -13.05 -6.76 -9.81
CA GLU A 80 -13.49 -5.41 -9.52
C GLU A 80 -13.55 -5.29 -8.00
N GLU A 81 -13.02 -4.19 -7.46
CA GLU A 81 -13.30 -3.81 -6.08
C GLU A 81 -14.80 -3.89 -5.91
N GLY A 82 -15.25 -4.93 -5.22
CA GLY A 82 -16.66 -5.14 -4.99
C GLY A 82 -17.18 -3.86 -4.36
N ASP A 83 -18.17 -3.25 -5.00
CA ASP A 83 -19.00 -2.19 -4.41
C ASP A 83 -19.68 -2.70 -3.11
N GLU A 84 -19.59 -4.02 -2.89
CA GLU A 84 -19.98 -4.73 -1.68
C GLU A 84 -18.86 -4.72 -0.63
N VAL A 85 -18.67 -3.58 0.02
CA VAL A 85 -18.19 -3.58 1.41
C VAL A 85 -19.20 -2.86 2.29
N PHE A 86 -20.02 -3.65 2.98
CA PHE A 86 -20.93 -3.15 4.01
C PHE A 86 -20.13 -2.67 5.22
N GLY A 87 -20.26 -1.39 5.59
CA GLY A 87 -19.66 -0.82 6.82
C GLY A 87 -18.49 0.15 6.56
N PRO A 88 -17.58 0.36 7.53
CA PRO A 88 -16.56 1.42 7.48
C PRO A 88 -15.41 1.14 6.49
N PHE A 89 -15.31 -0.05 5.90
CA PHE A 89 -14.19 -0.48 5.05
C PHE A 89 -14.49 -0.33 3.55
N THR A 90 -15.00 0.82 3.13
CA THR A 90 -15.35 1.04 1.72
C THR A 90 -14.11 1.28 0.85
N PRO A 91 -14.17 1.01 -0.46
CA PRO A 91 -13.10 1.38 -1.40
C PRO A 91 -12.74 2.87 -1.35
N ALA A 92 -13.73 3.73 -1.12
CA ALA A 92 -13.52 5.17 -0.93
C ALA A 92 -12.71 5.49 0.33
N ALA A 93 -12.96 4.78 1.45
CA ALA A 93 -12.19 4.93 2.68
C ALA A 93 -10.76 4.42 2.49
N GLU A 94 -10.57 3.31 1.78
CA GLU A 94 -9.23 2.82 1.44
C GLU A 94 -8.43 3.85 0.62
N ALA A 95 -9.03 4.42 -0.43
CA ALA A 95 -8.38 5.43 -1.26
C ALA A 95 -8.01 6.69 -0.47
N LEU A 96 -8.87 7.11 0.47
CA LEU A 96 -8.59 8.24 1.35
C LEU A 96 -7.43 7.93 2.31
N ASN A 97 -7.48 6.77 2.96
CA ASN A 97 -6.43 6.32 3.88
C ASN A 97 -5.07 6.20 3.18
N GLY A 98 -5.06 5.68 1.95
CA GLY A 98 -3.86 5.61 1.11
C GLY A 98 -3.24 6.99 0.87
N LYS A 99 -4.04 8.00 0.51
CA LYS A 99 -3.55 9.38 0.32
C LYS A 99 -2.98 9.98 1.59
N VAL A 100 -3.67 9.79 2.72
CA VAL A 100 -3.20 10.26 4.03
C VAL A 100 -1.89 9.58 4.41
N ALA A 101 -1.79 8.26 4.21
CA ALA A 101 -0.57 7.50 4.49
C ALA A 101 0.61 7.94 3.61
N MET A 102 0.39 8.22 2.32
CA MET A 102 1.44 8.77 1.45
C MET A 102 1.94 10.13 1.95
N ALA A 103 1.02 11.05 2.28
CA ALA A 103 1.38 12.36 2.79
C ALA A 103 2.12 12.26 4.14
N ALA A 104 1.66 11.38 5.02
CA ALA A 104 2.31 11.10 6.30
C ALA A 104 3.72 10.53 6.10
N LEU A 105 3.89 9.57 5.18
CA LEU A 105 5.20 8.98 4.90
C LEU A 105 6.20 10.04 4.41
N ILE A 106 5.77 10.91 3.48
CA ILE A 106 6.61 12.04 3.00
C ILE A 106 6.95 12.98 4.16
N ALA A 107 5.96 13.34 4.98
CA ALA A 107 6.16 14.22 6.13
C ALA A 107 7.14 13.61 7.14
N THR A 108 7.04 12.32 7.42
CA THR A 108 7.94 11.60 8.32
C THR A 108 9.39 11.68 7.83
N PHE A 109 9.65 11.33 6.56
CA PHE A 109 11.00 11.45 5.99
C PHE A 109 11.53 12.89 6.03
N ALA A 110 10.68 13.89 5.71
CA ALA A 110 11.09 15.29 5.74
C ALA A 110 11.46 15.77 7.15
N ILE A 111 10.65 15.40 8.15
CA ILE A 111 10.86 15.79 9.55
C ILE A 111 12.10 15.09 10.11
N GLU A 112 12.29 13.79 9.88
CA GLU A 112 13.48 13.07 10.34
C GLU A 112 14.76 13.61 9.69
N ALA A 113 14.71 13.91 8.39
CA ALA A 113 15.85 14.51 7.70
C ALA A 113 16.22 15.87 8.28
N ALA A 114 15.24 16.69 8.67
CA ALA A 114 15.46 17.99 9.30
C ALA A 114 15.94 17.87 10.76
N LYS A 115 15.39 16.93 11.53
CA LYS A 115 15.72 16.73 12.96
C LYS A 115 16.98 15.91 13.21
N GLY A 116 17.36 15.03 12.27
CA GLY A 116 18.42 14.04 12.45
C GLY A 116 18.13 12.95 13.49
N SER A 117 16.86 12.80 13.91
CA SER A 117 16.42 11.85 14.94
C SER A 117 15.05 11.26 14.58
N PRO A 118 14.72 10.06 15.07
CA PRO A 118 13.40 9.45 14.86
C PRO A 118 12.29 10.37 15.40
N ILE A 119 11.08 10.20 14.83
CA ILE A 119 9.92 10.97 15.29
C ILE A 119 9.31 10.31 16.53
N PHE A 120 9.34 8.98 16.61
CA PHE A 120 8.76 8.18 17.70
C PHE A 120 9.80 7.52 18.64
#